data_AF-A0AAV2SL87-F1
#
_entry.id   AF-A0AAV2SL87-F1
#
_cell.length_a   1.000
_cell.length_b   1.000
_cell.length_c   1.000
_cell.angle_alpha   90.00
_cell.angle_beta   90.00
_cell.angle_gamma   90.00
#
_symmetry.space_group_name_H-M   'P 1'
#
loop_
_entity.id
_entity.type
_entity.pdbx_description
1 polymer ?
#
loop_
_entity_poly.entity_id
_entity_poly.type
_entity_poly.pdbx_seq_one_letter_code
_entity_poly.pdbx_strand_id
1 'polypeptide(L)'
;QGSVALDSGAYLANLSACVGCGQKDTIKGANKTTQDNAQQELVDFDHVCSSCGHVVAHHEYRFWLEDDFQYYEMSCRLCGEAEDTRSCLPDDPRQALVLF
;
A
#
# COMPACT_ATOMS: atom_id res chain seq x y z
N GLN A 1 -1.05 11.24 10.04
CA GLN A 1 -1.28 9.85 9.60
C GLN A 1 -1.23 9.89 8.08
N GLY A 2 -0.36 9.09 7.47
CA GLY A 2 -0.01 9.22 6.05
C GLY A 2 -1.09 8.60 5.17
N SER A 3 -1.64 9.38 4.23
CA SER A 3 -2.60 8.93 3.22
C SER A 3 -1.91 8.27 2.01
N VAL A 4 -0.71 7.71 2.21
CA VAL A 4 0.11 7.20 1.12
C VAL A 4 -0.11 5.70 1.02
N ALA A 5 -1.07 5.31 0.19
CA ALA A 5 -1.23 3.94 -0.26
C ALA A 5 -0.29 3.72 -1.46
N LEU A 6 0.77 2.94 -1.27
CA LEU A 6 1.75 2.65 -2.32
C LEU A 6 1.52 1.24 -2.87
N ASP A 7 1.52 1.09 -4.20
CA ASP A 7 1.52 -0.22 -4.89
C ASP A 7 2.92 -0.86 -4.95
N SER A 8 3.94 -0.12 -4.51
CA SER A 8 5.35 -0.45 -4.67
C SER A 8 6.26 0.22 -3.64
N GLY A 9 7.46 -0.34 -3.46
CA GLY A 9 8.45 0.15 -2.48
C GLY A 9 8.29 -0.48 -1.10
N ALA A 10 9.15 -0.10 -0.16
CA ALA A 10 9.13 -0.58 1.22
C ALA A 10 9.44 0.58 2.17
N TYR A 11 8.67 0.74 3.24
CA TYR A 11 8.92 1.80 4.22
C TYR A 11 9.97 1.35 5.24
N LEU A 12 11.24 1.34 4.80
CA LEU A 12 12.38 0.83 5.58
C LEU A 12 12.60 1.57 6.91
N ALA A 13 12.07 2.79 7.06
CA ALA A 13 12.10 3.52 8.32
C ALA A 13 11.40 2.78 9.48
N ASN A 14 10.39 1.94 9.17
CA ASN A 14 9.72 1.09 10.16
C ASN A 14 10.46 -0.24 10.41
N LEU A 15 11.47 -0.58 9.60
CA LEU A 15 12.19 -1.84 9.75
C LEU A 15 13.28 -1.71 10.82
N SER A 16 13.04 -2.34 11.97
CA SER A 16 14.05 -2.42 13.03
C SER A 16 15.20 -3.37 12.66
N ALA A 17 14.91 -4.61 12.27
CA ALA A 17 15.84 -5.58 11.68
C ALA A 17 15.07 -6.82 11.16
N CYS A 18 15.65 -7.57 10.22
CA CYS A 18 15.12 -8.88 9.85
C CYS A 18 15.27 -9.86 11.03
N VAL A 19 14.18 -10.49 11.47
CA VAL A 19 14.23 -11.48 12.57
C VAL A 19 15.03 -12.74 12.20
N GLY A 20 15.12 -13.09 10.91
CA GLY A 20 15.83 -14.27 10.46
C GLY A 20 17.36 -14.16 10.47
N CYS A 21 17.93 -12.96 10.25
CA CYS A 21 19.38 -12.77 10.13
C CYS A 21 19.93 -11.52 10.82
N GLY A 22 19.08 -10.68 11.42
CA GLY A 22 19.46 -9.44 12.08
C GLY A 22 19.86 -8.29 11.15
N GLN A 23 19.92 -8.51 9.84
CA GLN A 23 20.30 -7.48 8.87
C GLN A 23 19.21 -6.42 8.73
N LYS A 24 19.65 -5.17 8.57
CA LYS A 24 18.82 -4.01 8.25
C LYS A 24 19.06 -3.64 6.79
N ASP A 25 18.06 -3.04 6.13
CA ASP A 25 18.19 -2.44 4.79
C ASP A 25 18.26 -3.41 3.59
N THR A 26 18.04 -4.72 3.78
CA THR A 26 18.12 -5.70 2.68
C THR A 26 16.78 -6.25 2.21
N ILE A 27 15.69 -5.46 2.23
CA ILE A 27 14.37 -5.94 1.82
C ILE A 27 14.14 -5.76 0.32
N LYS A 28 13.64 -6.80 -0.34
CA LYS A 28 13.17 -6.79 -1.72
C LYS A 28 11.70 -7.19 -1.80
N GLY A 29 10.98 -6.70 -2.81
CA GLY A 29 9.66 -7.25 -3.15
C GLY A 29 9.80 -8.60 -3.87
N ALA A 30 8.95 -9.56 -3.54
CA ALA A 30 8.85 -10.85 -4.22
C ALA A 30 7.38 -11.27 -4.36
N ASN A 31 7.12 -12.29 -5.20
CA ASN A 31 5.78 -12.85 -5.40
C ASN A 31 4.71 -11.81 -5.76
N LYS A 32 5.08 -10.75 -6.49
CA LYS A 32 4.12 -9.71 -6.87
C LYS A 32 3.05 -10.31 -7.78
N THR A 33 1.80 -10.22 -7.35
CA THR A 33 0.62 -10.52 -8.15
C THR A 33 -0.23 -9.27 -8.29
N THR A 34 -0.87 -9.18 -9.45
CA THR A 34 -1.74 -8.07 -9.78
C THR A 34 -2.99 -8.67 -10.41
N GLN A 35 -4.13 -8.39 -9.81
CA GLN A 35 -5.44 -8.77 -10.29
C GLN A 35 -6.17 -7.49 -10.67
N ASP A 36 -6.28 -7.25 -11.97
CA ASP A 36 -7.05 -6.16 -12.53
C ASP A 36 -8.37 -6.71 -13.08
N ASN A 37 -9.47 -6.19 -12.54
CA ASN A 37 -10.81 -6.37 -13.06
C ASN A 37 -11.38 -5.00 -13.40
N ALA A 38 -12.44 -4.96 -14.21
CA ALA A 38 -13.02 -3.71 -14.74
C ALA A 38 -13.41 -2.64 -13.69
N GLN A 39 -13.48 -2.98 -12.40
CA GLN A 39 -13.90 -2.09 -11.30
C GLN A 39 -12.91 -2.08 -10.11
N GLN A 40 -11.92 -2.96 -10.11
CA GLN A 40 -11.05 -3.18 -8.96
C GLN A 40 -9.66 -3.67 -9.41
N GLU A 41 -8.64 -3.08 -8.82
CA GLU A 41 -7.25 -3.53 -8.90
C GLU A 41 -6.82 -4.01 -7.51
N LEU A 42 -6.25 -5.21 -7.45
CA LEU A 42 -5.60 -5.75 -6.26
C LEU A 42 -4.15 -6.04 -6.58
N VAL A 43 -3.24 -5.47 -5.80
CA VAL A 43 -1.81 -5.70 -5.89
C VAL A 43 -1.34 -6.28 -4.57
N ASP A 44 -0.78 -7.48 -4.63
CA ASP A 44 -0.21 -8.14 -3.46
C ASP A 44 1.24 -8.55 -3.74
N PHE A 45 2.11 -8.34 -2.76
CA PHE A 45 3.50 -8.77 -2.83
C PHE A 45 4.12 -8.96 -1.44
N ASP A 46 5.18 -9.75 -1.37
CA ASP A 46 5.89 -10.02 -0.13
C ASP A 46 7.15 -9.16 -0.01
N HIS A 47 7.37 -8.61 1.17
CA HIS A 47 8.66 -8.07 1.57
C HIS A 47 9.57 -9.19 2.05
N VAL A 48 10.60 -9.51 1.27
CA VAL A 48 11.54 -10.59 1.56
C VAL A 48 12.92 -10.04 1.87
N CYS A 49 13.55 -10.53 2.93
CA CYS A 49 14.94 -10.24 3.22
C CYS A 49 15.85 -10.89 2.18
N SER A 50 16.61 -10.09 1.45
CA SER A 50 17.54 -10.53 0.40
C SER A 50 18.71 -11.33 0.97
N SER A 51 19.04 -11.16 2.25
CA SER A 51 20.16 -11.85 2.90
C SER A 51 19.85 -13.29 3.30
N CYS A 52 18.61 -13.58 3.71
CA CYS A 52 18.23 -14.92 4.21
C CYS A 52 16.95 -15.50 3.59
N GLY A 53 16.26 -14.77 2.72
CA GLY A 53 15.01 -15.20 2.11
C GLY A 53 13.78 -15.14 3.03
N HIS A 54 13.91 -14.59 4.24
CA HIS A 54 12.81 -14.50 5.19
C HIS A 54 11.73 -13.51 4.74
N VAL A 55 10.47 -13.91 4.76
CA VAL A 55 9.31 -13.03 4.50
C VAL A 55 9.04 -12.16 5.73
N VAL A 56 9.32 -10.87 5.62
CA VAL A 56 9.22 -9.88 6.70
C VAL A 56 7.80 -9.36 6.87
N ALA A 57 7.10 -9.11 5.76
CA ALA A 57 5.73 -8.64 5.76
C ALA A 57 5.06 -8.98 4.43
N HIS A 58 3.75 -9.15 4.46
CA HIS A 58 2.91 -9.20 3.28
C HIS A 58 2.35 -7.79 3.05
N HIS A 59 2.36 -7.33 1.80
CA HIS A 59 1.85 -6.04 1.38
C HIS A 59 0.66 -6.26 0.47
N GLU A 60 -0.50 -5.83 0.93
CA GLU A 60 -1.74 -5.83 0.15
C GLU A 60 -2.12 -4.38 -0.13
N TYR A 61 -2.37 -4.07 -1.40
CA TYR A 61 -2.90 -2.80 -1.86
C TYR A 61 -4.12 -3.08 -2.73
N ARG A 62 -5.20 -2.38 -2.44
CA ARG A 62 -6.46 -2.53 -3.14
C ARG A 62 -6.96 -1.16 -3.59
N PHE A 63 -7.35 -1.11 -4.84
CA PHE A 63 -7.96 0.05 -5.47
C PHE A 63 -9.28 -0.35 -6.10
N TRP A 64 -10.32 0.47 -5.93
CA TRP A 64 -11.59 0.24 -6.61
C TRP A 64 -12.33 1.54 -6.88
N LEU A 65 -13.21 1.48 -7.88
CA LEU A 65 -14.09 2.58 -8.29
C LEU A 65 -15.51 2.27 -7.87
N GLU A 66 -16.12 3.17 -7.09
CA GLU A 66 -17.53 3.05 -6.69
C GLU A 66 -18.16 4.46 -6.61
N ASP A 67 -19.34 4.63 -7.21
CA ASP A 67 -20.16 5.86 -7.17
C ASP A 67 -19.39 7.18 -7.47
N ASP A 68 -18.53 7.19 -8.51
CA ASP A 68 -17.66 8.34 -8.87
C ASP A 68 -16.57 8.67 -7.84
N PHE A 69 -16.20 7.71 -6.98
CA PHE A 69 -15.07 7.79 -6.08
C PHE A 69 -14.05 6.69 -6.35
N GLN A 70 -12.78 7.07 -6.17
CA GLN A 70 -11.61 6.22 -6.11
C GLN A 70 -11.35 5.88 -4.66
N TYR A 71 -11.30 4.59 -4.34
CA TYR A 71 -10.96 4.08 -3.03
C TYR A 71 -9.60 3.41 -3.08
N TYR A 72 -8.79 3.68 -2.06
CA TYR A 72 -7.46 3.12 -1.90
C TYR A 72 -7.34 2.53 -0.50
N GLU A 73 -6.94 1.28 -0.41
CA GLU A 73 -6.67 0.58 0.84
C GLU A 73 -5.28 -0.06 0.74
N MET A 74 -4.49 0.06 1.80
CA MET A 74 -3.19 -0.58 1.92
C MET A 74 -3.09 -1.22 3.29
N SER A 75 -2.73 -2.50 3.33
CA SER A 75 -2.42 -3.21 4.56
C SER A 75 -1.06 -3.88 4.44
N CYS A 76 -0.10 -3.41 5.24
CA CYS A 76 1.21 -4.00 5.31
C CYS A 76 1.80 -3.83 6.72
N ARG A 77 2.28 -4.93 7.31
CA ARG A 77 2.90 -4.87 8.65
C ARG A 77 4.18 -4.01 8.70
N LEU A 78 4.86 -3.85 7.56
CA LEU A 78 6.06 -3.02 7.44
C LEU A 78 5.70 -1.57 7.05
N CYS A 79 4.90 -1.39 5.99
CA CYS A 79 4.58 -0.08 5.44
C CYS A 79 3.50 0.67 6.25
N GLY A 80 2.68 -0.05 7.00
CA GLY A 80 1.55 0.46 7.75
C GLY A 80 0.21 0.12 7.08
N GLU A 81 -0.85 0.58 7.72
CA GLU A 81 -2.22 0.50 7.22
C GLU A 81 -2.66 1.91 6.81
N ALA A 82 -3.28 2.04 5.64
CA ALA A 82 -3.79 3.31 5.13
C ALA A 82 -5.04 3.12 4.29
N GLU A 83 -6.01 4.01 4.46
CA GLU A 83 -7.23 4.09 3.68
C GLU A 83 -7.37 5.53 3.16
N ASP A 84 -7.67 5.70 1.88
CA ASP A 84 -7.90 7.01 1.24
C ASP A 84 -9.06 6.93 0.26
N THR A 85 -9.76 8.04 0.08
CA THR A 85 -10.86 8.15 -0.88
C THR A 85 -10.76 9.47 -1.61
N ARG A 86 -10.89 9.44 -2.94
CA ARG A 86 -10.83 10.64 -3.80
C ARG A 86 -11.97 10.67 -4.79
N SER A 87 -12.55 11.84 -5.02
CA SER A 87 -13.54 11.97 -6.09
C SER A 87 -12.87 11.84 -7.47
N CYS A 88 -13.58 11.19 -8.39
CA CYS A 88 -13.28 11.17 -9.82
C CYS A 88 -13.65 12.49 -10.50
N LEU A 89 -14.44 13.35 -9.85
CA LEU A 89 -14.91 14.61 -10.41
C LEU A 89 -13.83 15.69 -10.31
N PRO A 90 -13.73 16.59 -11.31
CA PRO A 90 -12.80 17.71 -11.28
C PRO A 90 -13.13 18.74 -10.19
N ASP A 91 -14.38 18.79 -9.72
CA ASP A 91 -14.84 19.61 -8.60
C ASP A 91 -15.52 18.66 -7.59
N ASP A 92 -14.87 18.42 -6.46
CA ASP A 92 -15.40 17.56 -5.40
C ASP A 92 -16.44 18.37 -4.59
N PRO A 93 -17.75 18.05 -4.67
CA PRO A 93 -18.79 18.83 -3.99
C PRO A 93 -18.71 18.74 -2.46
N ARG A 94 -17.90 17.82 -1.90
CA ARG A 94 -17.66 17.70 -0.45
C ARG A 94 -16.51 18.61 0.00
N GLN A 95 -15.53 18.88 -0.87
CA GLN A 95 -14.46 19.85 -0.62
C GLN A 95 -14.92 21.31 -0.79
N ALA A 96 -15.93 21.56 -1.65
CA ALA A 96 -16.53 22.88 -1.82
C ALA A 96 -17.19 23.43 -0.55
N LEU A 97 -17.53 22.58 0.43
CA LEU A 97 -18.23 22.99 1.66
C LEU A 97 -17.32 23.56 2.76
N VAL A 98 -15.99 23.60 2.58
CA VAL A 98 -15.01 24.03 3.62
C VAL A 98 -14.51 25.46 3.38
N LEU A 99 -15.38 26.36 2.87
CA LEU A 99 -15.03 27.75 2.58
C LEU A 99 -15.90 28.80 3.30
N PHE A 100 -16.57 28.45 4.41
CA PHE A 100 -17.31 29.41 5.24
C PHE A 100 -17.04 29.23 6.73
#